data_AF-A0A7L1HQQ6-F1
#
_entry.id   AF-A0A7L1HQQ6-F1
#
_cell.length_a   1.000
_cell.length_b   1.000
_cell.length_c   1.000
_cell.angle_alpha   90.00
_cell.angle_beta   90.00
_cell.angle_gamma   90.00
#
_symmetry.space_group_name_H-M   'P 1'
#
loop_
_entity.id
_entity.type
_entity.pdbx_description
1 polymer ?
#
loop_
_entity_poly.entity_id
_entity_poly.type
_entity_poly.pdbx_seq_one_letter_code
_entity_poly.pdbx_strand_id
1 'polypeptide(L)'
;AQNGGVCGGGRLEEDTSFWWQCVEQPIGKLLFRRFLEGRPGLAAAGELWAELEAYERCEEEERSEAAAAIRGRFFTPGGAQHCSFLSPAAIAPPTGEAPPTGTNMA
;
A
#
# COMPACT_ATOMS: atom_id res chain seq x y z
N ALA A 1 -0.10 5.89 37.98
CA ALA A 1 0.98 4.88 38.01
C ALA A 1 1.57 4.79 36.61
N GLN A 2 2.81 5.25 36.47
CA GLN A 2 3.56 5.26 35.22
C GLN A 2 4.29 3.93 35.17
N ASN A 3 3.88 3.01 34.29
CA ASN A 3 4.60 1.76 34.08
C ASN A 3 5.18 1.76 32.67
N GLY A 4 6.09 2.72 32.44
CA GLY A 4 6.99 2.70 31.28
C GLY A 4 8.09 1.70 31.60
N GLY A 5 7.86 0.44 31.25
CA GLY A 5 8.82 -0.64 31.46
C GLY A 5 10.17 -0.29 30.83
N VAL A 6 11.23 -0.45 31.62
CA VAL A 6 12.61 -0.32 31.20
C VAL A 6 12.89 -1.43 30.17
N CYS A 7 13.04 -1.07 28.89
CA CYS A 7 13.70 -1.93 27.90
C CYS A 7 15.22 -1.85 28.12
N GLY A 8 15.68 -2.49 29.20
CA GLY A 8 17.10 -2.66 29.49
C GLY A 8 17.52 -4.08 29.13
N GLY A 9 18.16 -4.26 27.97
CA GLY A 9 18.72 -5.55 27.60
C GLY A 9 19.28 -5.59 26.18
N GLY A 10 20.59 -5.33 26.07
CA GLY A 10 21.38 -5.57 24.86
C GLY A 10 21.20 -4.52 23.77
N ARG A 11 22.08 -3.51 23.72
CA ARG A 11 22.36 -2.82 22.46
C ARG A 11 23.10 -3.81 21.54
N LEU A 12 22.36 -4.76 20.97
CA LEU A 12 22.67 -5.23 19.63
C LEU A 12 22.51 -3.97 18.76
N GLU A 13 23.41 -3.73 17.81
CA GLU A 13 23.22 -2.66 16.84
C GLU A 13 21.92 -2.94 16.09
N GLU A 14 20.82 -2.37 16.57
CA GLU A 14 19.51 -2.52 15.95
C GLU A 14 19.61 -1.85 14.59
N ASP A 15 19.37 -2.61 13.53
CA ASP A 15 19.29 -2.05 12.19
C ASP A 15 18.17 -1.00 12.19
N THR A 16 18.60 0.26 12.18
CA THR A 16 17.68 1.41 12.19
C THR A 16 17.02 1.65 10.82
N SER A 17 17.28 0.81 9.82
CA SER A 17 16.68 0.94 8.51
C SER A 17 15.15 0.88 8.57
N PHE A 18 14.50 1.71 7.75
CA PHE A 18 13.05 1.70 7.60
C PHE A 18 12.55 0.34 7.12
N TRP A 19 13.28 -0.28 6.19
CA TRP A 19 12.93 -1.59 5.64
C TRP A 19 12.85 -2.65 6.74
N TRP A 20 13.90 -2.73 7.57
CA TRP A 20 13.92 -3.70 8.66
C TRP A 20 12.82 -3.43 9.69
N GLN A 21 12.74 -2.20 10.21
CA GLN A 21 11.82 -1.88 11.31
C GLN A 21 10.35 -1.86 10.88
N CYS A 22 10.02 -1.29 9.71
CA CYS A 22 8.65 -0.99 9.34
C CYS A 22 8.07 -1.91 8.26
N VAL A 23 8.88 -2.80 7.65
CA VAL A 23 8.42 -3.70 6.58
C VAL A 23 8.65 -5.16 6.94
N GLU A 24 9.88 -5.54 7.32
CA GLU A 24 10.23 -6.93 7.63
C GLU A 24 9.71 -7.36 9.00
N GLN A 25 9.90 -6.53 10.03
CA GLN A 25 9.45 -6.86 11.38
C GLN A 25 7.91 -6.77 11.48
N PRO A 26 7.19 -7.87 11.78
CA PRO A 26 5.72 -7.85 11.78
C PRO A 26 5.11 -6.87 12.78
N ILE A 27 5.72 -6.76 13.96
CA ILE A 27 5.27 -5.83 15.01
C ILE A 27 5.54 -4.39 14.57
N GLY A 28 6.73 -4.11 14.04
CA GLY A 28 7.09 -2.77 13.61
C GLY A 28 6.25 -2.29 12.41
N LYS A 29 5.97 -3.18 11.45
CA LYS A 29 5.02 -2.93 10.36
C LYS A 29 3.61 -2.65 10.86
N LEU A 30 3.12 -3.42 11.84
CA LEU A 30 1.81 -3.18 12.45
C LEU A 30 1.75 -1.79 13.11
N LEU A 31 2.75 -1.45 13.93
CA LEU A 31 2.83 -0.14 14.59
C LEU A 31 2.91 1.01 13.57
N PHE A 32 3.71 0.83 12.52
CA PHE A 32 3.86 1.83 11.48
C PHE A 32 2.56 2.02 10.69
N ARG A 33 1.81 0.95 10.38
CA ARG A 33 0.48 1.08 9.75
C ARG A 33 -0.51 1.85 10.63
N ARG A 34 -0.55 1.59 11.94
CA ARG A 34 -1.36 2.39 12.88
C ARG A 34 -0.95 3.86 12.92
N PHE A 35 0.34 4.14 12.82
CA PHE A 35 0.84 5.50 12.71
C PHE A 35 0.38 6.21 11.42
N LEU A 36 0.35 5.49 10.29
CA LEU A 36 -0.17 6.03 9.02
C LEU A 36 -1.66 6.33 9.11
N GLU A 37 -2.45 5.41 9.66
CA GLU A 37 -3.90 5.57 9.89
C GLU A 37 -4.23 6.81 10.74
N GLY A 38 -3.45 7.05 11.81
CA GLY A 38 -3.65 8.17 12.73
C GLY A 38 -3.22 9.55 12.19
N ARG A 39 -2.62 9.62 11.00
CA ARG A 39 -2.11 10.87 10.41
C ARG A 39 -2.86 11.22 9.13
N PRO A 40 -3.68 12.30 9.11
CA PRO A 40 -4.51 12.64 7.95
C PRO A 40 -3.75 12.75 6.62
N GLY A 41 -2.52 13.26 6.62
CA GLY A 41 -1.69 13.37 5.42
C GLY A 41 -1.05 12.05 4.94
N LEU A 42 -1.10 10.99 5.74
CA LEU A 42 -0.48 9.69 5.46
C LEU A 42 -1.52 8.55 5.39
N ALA A 43 -2.74 8.77 5.89
CA ALA A 43 -3.78 7.76 5.95
C ALA A 43 -4.07 7.14 4.58
N ALA A 44 -4.14 7.94 3.51
CA ALA A 44 -4.34 7.43 2.15
C ALA A 44 -3.21 6.49 1.68
N ALA A 45 -1.95 6.76 2.08
CA ALA A 45 -0.83 5.88 1.75
C ALA A 45 -0.88 4.56 2.53
N GLY A 46 -1.28 4.60 3.81
CA GLY A 46 -1.49 3.40 4.62
C GLY A 46 -2.60 2.51 4.08
N GLU A 47 -3.70 3.12 3.65
CA GLU A 47 -4.84 2.43 3.02
C GLU A 47 -4.46 1.84 1.67
N LEU A 48 -3.75 2.59 0.81
CA LEU A 48 -3.26 2.04 -0.46
C LEU A 48 -2.36 0.82 -0.23
N TRP A 49 -1.45 0.87 0.74
CA TRP A 49 -0.59 -0.27 1.06
C TRP A 49 -1.40 -1.49 1.51
N ALA A 50 -2.42 -1.27 2.35
CA ALA A 50 -3.33 -2.33 2.77
C ALA A 50 -4.03 -3.02 1.59
N GLU A 51 -4.53 -2.22 0.66
CA GLU A 51 -5.25 -2.70 -0.53
C GLU A 51 -4.33 -3.42 -1.50
N LEU A 52 -3.08 -2.97 -1.67
CA LEU A 52 -2.09 -3.67 -2.49
C LEU A 52 -1.72 -5.05 -1.91
N GLU A 53 -1.55 -5.15 -0.59
CA GLU A 53 -1.32 -6.46 0.05
C GLU A 53 -2.55 -7.38 -0.05
N ALA A 54 -3.76 -6.82 0.01
CA ALA A 54 -4.99 -7.59 -0.21
C ALA A 54 -5.05 -8.08 -1.67
N TYR A 55 -4.75 -7.20 -2.62
CA TYR A 55 -4.69 -7.49 -4.05
C TYR A 55 -3.70 -8.62 -4.40
N GLU A 56 -2.53 -8.65 -3.76
CA GLU A 56 -1.56 -9.75 -3.92
C GLU A 56 -2.11 -11.12 -3.49
N ARG A 57 -3.12 -11.13 -2.61
CA ARG A 57 -3.80 -12.34 -2.13
C ARG A 57 -5.14 -12.59 -2.83
N CYS A 58 -5.56 -11.71 -3.74
CA CYS A 58 -6.80 -11.90 -4.48
C CYS A 58 -6.68 -13.06 -5.47
N GLU A 59 -7.77 -13.82 -5.56
CA GLU A 59 -7.96 -14.84 -6.59
C GLU A 59 -7.97 -14.20 -7.99
N GLU A 60 -7.60 -14.98 -9.00
CA GLU A 60 -7.46 -14.47 -10.37
C GLU A 60 -8.77 -13.89 -10.94
N GLU A 61 -9.90 -14.48 -10.56
CA GLU A 61 -11.24 -14.07 -10.98
C GLU A 61 -11.60 -12.67 -10.47
N GLU A 62 -11.19 -12.33 -9.24
CA GLU A 62 -11.48 -11.06 -8.58
C GLU A 62 -10.42 -9.98 -8.87
N ARG A 63 -9.26 -10.39 -9.37
CA ARG A 63 -8.08 -9.52 -9.55
C ARG A 63 -8.36 -8.34 -10.48
N SER A 64 -9.13 -8.54 -11.55
CA SER A 64 -9.45 -7.47 -12.49
C SER A 64 -10.29 -6.35 -11.84
N GLU A 65 -11.29 -6.72 -11.04
CA GLU A 65 -12.16 -5.81 -10.32
C GLU A 65 -11.39 -5.08 -9.20
N ALA A 66 -10.59 -5.82 -8.42
CA ALA A 66 -9.76 -5.26 -7.36
C ALA A 66 -8.75 -4.24 -7.90
N ALA A 67 -8.11 -4.52 -9.05
CA ALA A 67 -7.22 -3.57 -9.72
C ALA A 67 -7.95 -2.29 -10.13
N ALA A 68 -9.15 -2.41 -10.70
CA ALA A 68 -9.96 -1.27 -11.10
C ALA A 68 -10.36 -0.40 -9.90
N ALA A 69 -10.77 -1.04 -8.79
CA ALA A 69 -11.11 -0.36 -7.54
C ALA A 69 -9.92 0.44 -6.98
N ILE A 70 -8.73 -0.17 -6.93
CA ILE A 70 -7.49 0.50 -6.47
C ILE A 70 -7.18 1.72 -7.35
N ARG A 71 -7.22 1.56 -8.68
CA ARG A 71 -6.93 2.65 -9.63
C ARG A 71 -7.92 3.81 -9.49
N GLY A 72 -9.22 3.53 -9.37
CA GLY A 72 -10.25 4.55 -9.22
C GLY A 72 -10.15 5.29 -7.89
N ARG A 73 -9.84 4.57 -6.80
CA ARG A 73 -9.80 5.14 -5.44
C ARG A 73 -8.53 5.95 -5.16
N PHE A 74 -7.37 5.46 -5.59
CA PHE A 74 -6.07 6.00 -5.19
C PHE A 74 -5.29 6.70 -6.31
N PHE A 75 -5.44 6.31 -7.58
CA PHE A 75 -4.60 6.86 -8.66
C PHE A 75 -5.29 7.96 -9.47
N THR A 76 -6.62 8.03 -9.39
CA THR A 76 -7.41 8.99 -10.17
C THR A 76 -7.49 10.33 -9.43
N PRO A 77 -7.12 11.47 -10.05
CA PRO A 77 -7.34 12.78 -9.46
C PRO A 77 -8.82 13.00 -9.13
N GLY A 78 -9.11 13.36 -7.88
CA GLY A 78 -10.49 13.49 -7.38
C GLY A 78 -11.12 12.19 -6.85
N GLY A 79 -10.39 11.06 -6.89
CA GLY A 79 -10.76 9.85 -6.16
C GLY A 79 -10.78 10.09 -4.64
N ALA A 80 -11.59 9.33 -3.92
CA ALA A 80 -11.85 9.53 -2.49
C ALA A 80 -10.58 9.55 -1.63
N GLN A 81 -9.52 8.85 -2.04
CA GLN A 81 -8.24 8.79 -1.34
C GLN A 81 -7.07 8.95 -2.32
N HIS A 82 -7.22 9.87 -3.28
CA HIS A 82 -6.20 10.13 -4.28
C HIS A 82 -4.81 10.38 -3.66
N CYS A 83 -3.85 9.53 -4.03
CA CYS A 83 -2.47 9.58 -3.57
C CYS A 83 -1.64 10.53 -4.43
N SER A 84 -1.72 11.83 -4.14
CA SER A 84 -1.02 12.88 -4.91
C SER A 84 0.51 12.82 -4.87
N PHE A 85 1.10 11.98 -4.02
CA PHE A 85 2.55 11.75 -3.95
C PHE A 85 3.04 10.78 -5.05
N LEU A 86 2.15 10.04 -5.70
CA LEU A 86 2.51 9.13 -6.78
C LEU A 86 2.85 9.91 -8.05
N SER A 87 3.94 9.53 -8.70
CA SER A 87 4.32 10.12 -9.99
C SER A 87 3.43 9.58 -11.12
N PRO A 88 3.28 10.33 -12.23
CA PRO A 88 2.54 9.84 -13.40
C PRO A 88 3.08 8.51 -13.94
N ALA A 89 4.39 8.28 -13.83
CA ALA A 89 5.02 7.02 -14.25
C ALA A 89 4.62 5.83 -13.37
N ALA A 90 4.39 6.05 -12.07
CA ALA A 90 4.00 5.00 -11.14
C ALA A 90 2.55 4.51 -11.35
N ILE A 91 1.69 5.37 -11.90
CA ILE A 91 0.27 5.08 -12.14
C ILE A 91 -0.04 4.76 -13.61
N ALA A 92 0.97 4.82 -14.49
CA ALA A 92 0.80 4.51 -15.89
C ALA A 92 0.46 3.02 -16.09
N PRO A 93 -0.40 2.66 -17.06
CA PRO A 93 -0.59 1.27 -17.42
C PRO A 93 0.74 0.63 -17.83
N PRO A 94 0.96 -0.67 -17.54
CA PRO A 94 2.15 -1.35 -18.02
C PRO A 94 2.18 -1.25 -19.54
N THR A 95 3.32 -0.88 -20.12
CA THR A 95 3.52 -0.61 -21.55
C THR A 95 3.45 -1.88 -22.43
N GLY A 96 2.57 -2.84 -22.14
CA GLY A 96 2.59 -4.18 -22.72
C GLY A 96 1.26 -4.89 -22.92
N GLU A 97 0.10 -4.21 -22.93
CA GLU A 97 -1.17 -4.87 -23.28
C GLU A 97 -1.95 -4.08 -24.33
N ALA A 98 -2.03 -4.67 -25.53
CA ALA A 98 -2.87 -4.18 -26.62
C ALA A 98 -4.35 -4.34 -26.24
N PRO A 99 -5.24 -3.43 -26.69
CA PRO A 99 -6.68 -3.58 -26.44
C PRO A 99 -7.19 -4.88 -27.07
N PRO A 100 -8.15 -5.59 -26.44
CA PRO A 100 -8.79 -6.72 -27.10
C PRO A 100 -9.54 -6.22 -28.33
N THR A 101 -9.00 -6.53 -29.51
CA THR A 101 -9.68 -6.32 -30.80
C THR A 101 -10.81 -7.34 -30.93
N GLY A 102 -11.86 -7.17 -30.13
CA GLY A 102 -13.10 -7.92 -30.20
C GLY A 102 -14.12 -7.15 -31.03
N THR A 103 -14.08 -7.27 -32.35
CA THR A 103 -15.28 -7.11 -33.17
C THR A 103 -15.20 -8.09 -34.33
N ASN A 104 -15.57 -9.33 -34.03
CA ASN A 104 -16.19 -10.19 -35.03
C ASN A 104 -17.63 -9.70 -35.17
N MET A 105 -17.98 -9.16 -36.33
CA MET A 105 -19.33 -9.26 -36.86
C MET A 105 -19.23 -9.72 -38.30
N ALA A 106 -20.04 -10.74 -38.58
CA ALA A 106 -20.25 -11.38 -39.88
C ALA A 106 -20.79 -10.41 -40.93
#